data_AF-A0A4D8PYP0-F1
#
_entry.id   AF-A0A4D8PYP0-F1
#
_cell.length_a   1.000
_cell.length_b   1.000
_cell.length_c   1.000
_cell.angle_alpha   90.00
_cell.angle_beta   90.00
_cell.angle_gamma   90.00
#
_symmetry.space_group_name_H-M   'P 1'
#
loop_
_entity.id
_entity.type
_entity.pdbx_description
1 polymer ?
#
loop_
_entity_poly.entity_id
_entity_poly.type
_entity_poly.pdbx_seq_one_letter_code
_entity_poly.pdbx_strand_id
1 'polypeptide(L)'
;MGGTPTCLHLTPFRRVQVNHPSPDAGAIAREMEEWGGPRGIAQTRDLEFPASTAVDWLFDRSAGEGKAPEEWPQHPGGDRLVGYAGGIGPGNVGDVLRKIAATGPYWIDMESGVRTDDWLDLDKVEAVCRAVYR
;
A
#
# COMPACT_ATOMS: atom_id res chain seq x y z
N MET A 1 -25.05 -26.23 -7.08
CA MET A 1 -23.58 -26.08 -7.15
C MET A 1 -23.30 -24.81 -7.93
N GLY A 2 -23.05 -23.69 -7.24
CA GLY A 2 -22.65 -22.45 -7.90
C GLY A 2 -21.24 -22.64 -8.43
N GLY A 3 -21.08 -22.61 -9.75
CA GLY A 3 -19.77 -22.74 -10.38
C GLY A 3 -18.84 -21.63 -9.89
N THR A 4 -17.63 -21.99 -9.49
CA THR A 4 -16.54 -21.04 -9.28
C THR A 4 -16.45 -20.17 -10.54
N PRO A 5 -16.48 -18.82 -10.44
CA PRO A 5 -16.32 -17.96 -11.61
C PRO A 5 -15.05 -18.36 -12.34
N THR A 6 -15.18 -18.74 -13.61
CA THR A 6 -14.10 -19.40 -14.36
C THR A 6 -12.96 -18.47 -14.77
N CYS A 7 -13.09 -17.16 -14.57
CA CYS A 7 -11.97 -16.21 -14.63
C CYS A 7 -12.44 -14.85 -14.12
N LEU A 8 -11.76 -14.28 -13.13
CA LEU A 8 -11.90 -12.87 -12.79
C LEU A 8 -10.97 -12.08 -13.73
N HIS A 9 -11.52 -11.42 -14.74
CA HIS A 9 -10.74 -10.58 -15.65
C HIS A 9 -10.51 -9.20 -15.01
N LEU A 10 -9.29 -8.96 -14.54
CA LEU A 10 -8.87 -7.70 -13.91
C LEU A 10 -8.11 -6.77 -14.86
N THR A 11 -8.25 -6.98 -16.18
CA THR A 11 -7.58 -6.18 -17.22
C THR A 11 -7.79 -4.66 -17.13
N PRO A 12 -8.89 -4.10 -16.57
CA PRO A 12 -8.99 -2.65 -16.37
C PRO A 12 -8.08 -2.12 -15.26
N PHE A 13 -7.64 -2.98 -14.34
CA PHE A 13 -6.84 -2.59 -13.20
C PHE A 13 -5.35 -2.71 -13.54
N ARG A 14 -4.56 -1.71 -13.16
CA ARG A 14 -3.09 -1.77 -13.29
C ARG A 14 -2.44 -2.55 -12.17
N ARG A 15 -3.03 -2.49 -10.97
CA ARG A 15 -2.51 -3.11 -9.75
C ARG A 15 -3.64 -3.69 -8.91
N VAL A 16 -3.36 -4.77 -8.19
CA VAL A 16 -4.30 -5.44 -7.29
C VAL A 16 -3.56 -5.80 -6.00
N GLN A 17 -4.13 -5.42 -4.86
CA GLN A 17 -3.59 -5.75 -3.56
C GLN A 17 -4.17 -7.04 -3.02
N VAL A 18 -3.30 -7.92 -2.50
CA VAL A 18 -3.69 -9.16 -1.82
C VAL A 18 -3.29 -9.07 -0.36
N ASN A 19 -4.30 -8.90 0.50
CA ASN A 19 -4.09 -8.83 1.96
C ASN A 19 -3.98 -10.25 2.52
N HIS A 20 -2.77 -10.64 2.92
CA HIS A 20 -2.51 -11.91 3.58
C HIS A 20 -1.49 -11.71 4.72
N PRO A 21 -1.62 -12.37 5.89
CA PRO A 21 -0.68 -12.20 6.99
C PRO A 21 0.74 -12.68 6.68
N SER A 22 0.90 -13.57 5.70
CA SER A 22 2.18 -14.10 5.22
C SER A 22 2.11 -14.28 3.70
N PRO A 23 2.18 -13.19 2.90
CA PRO A 23 1.95 -13.28 1.46
C PRO A 23 3.11 -14.00 0.75
N ASP A 24 2.76 -14.83 -0.24
CA ASP A 24 3.72 -15.43 -1.17
C ASP A 24 3.72 -14.59 -2.46
N ALA A 25 4.78 -13.80 -2.65
CA ALA A 25 4.92 -12.93 -3.82
C ALA A 25 4.92 -13.69 -5.15
N GLY A 26 5.48 -14.91 -5.19
CA GLY A 26 5.53 -15.72 -6.39
C GLY A 26 4.16 -16.30 -6.74
N ALA A 27 3.40 -16.74 -5.73
CA ALA A 27 2.02 -17.19 -5.93
C ALA A 27 1.11 -16.05 -6.40
N ILE A 28 1.20 -14.88 -5.75
CA ILE A 28 0.43 -13.69 -6.15
C ILE A 28 0.73 -13.33 -7.60
N ALA A 29 2.01 -13.27 -8.00
CA ALA A 29 2.37 -12.93 -9.37
C ALA A 29 1.78 -13.90 -10.40
N ARG A 30 1.80 -15.21 -10.14
CA ARG A 30 1.19 -16.22 -11.02
C ARG A 30 -0.33 -16.04 -11.14
N GLU A 31 -1.02 -15.85 -10.03
CA GLU A 31 -2.48 -15.61 -10.02
C GLU A 31 -2.84 -14.33 -10.80
N MET A 32 -2.04 -13.27 -10.65
CA MET A 32 -2.26 -12.05 -11.41
C MET A 32 -2.10 -12.27 -12.92
N GLU A 33 -1.13 -13.08 -13.37
CA GLU A 33 -1.00 -13.44 -14.80
C GLU A 33 -2.27 -14.14 -15.30
N GLU A 34 -2.85 -15.04 -14.51
CA GLU A 34 -4.11 -15.73 -14.84
C GLU A 34 -5.31 -14.76 -14.90
N TRP A 35 -5.32 -13.71 -14.08
CA TRP A 35 -6.42 -12.74 -14.00
C TRP A 35 -6.30 -11.58 -15.02
N GLY A 36 -5.41 -11.70 -16.00
CA GLY A 36 -5.24 -10.70 -17.06
C GLY A 36 -4.09 -9.72 -16.84
N GLY A 37 -3.15 -10.06 -15.95
CA GLY A 37 -1.84 -9.41 -15.80
C GLY A 37 -1.76 -8.09 -15.01
N PRO A 38 -2.66 -7.72 -14.09
CA PRO A 38 -2.38 -6.58 -13.21
C PRO A 38 -1.15 -6.86 -12.33
N ARG A 39 -0.41 -5.84 -11.91
CA ARG A 39 0.71 -6.06 -10.97
C ARG A 39 0.18 -6.29 -9.55
N GLY A 40 0.63 -7.35 -8.89
CA GLY A 40 0.25 -7.63 -7.50
C GLY A 40 0.90 -6.66 -6.51
N ILE A 41 0.19 -6.34 -5.42
CA ILE A 41 0.72 -5.66 -4.23
C ILE A 41 0.57 -6.61 -3.04
N ALA A 42 1.66 -6.83 -2.31
CA ALA A 42 1.68 -7.62 -1.09
C ALA A 42 2.06 -6.74 0.12
N GLN A 43 1.58 -7.11 1.30
CA GLN A 43 1.88 -6.37 2.53
C GLN A 43 3.05 -6.99 3.30
N THR A 44 3.91 -6.16 3.88
CA THR A 44 4.95 -6.55 4.83
C THR A 44 4.79 -5.79 6.14
N ARG A 45 5.19 -6.41 7.25
CA ARG A 45 5.21 -5.81 8.59
C ARG A 45 6.62 -5.61 9.14
N ASP A 46 7.60 -6.19 8.44
CA ASP A 46 9.01 -6.10 8.80
C ASP A 46 9.54 -4.70 8.46
N LEU A 47 10.55 -4.25 9.20
CA LEU A 47 11.21 -2.94 8.95
C LEU A 47 12.17 -2.97 7.76
N GLU A 48 12.00 -3.94 6.87
CA GLU A 48 12.72 -4.07 5.62
C GLU A 48 11.75 -4.55 4.54
N PHE A 49 11.83 -3.94 3.36
CA PHE A 49 11.07 -4.43 2.22
C PHE A 49 11.68 -5.75 1.71
N PRO A 50 10.87 -6.79 1.47
CA PRO A 50 11.37 -8.05 0.93
C PRO A 50 12.11 -7.86 -0.40
N ALA A 51 13.15 -8.66 -0.65
CA ALA A 51 13.97 -8.54 -1.86
C ALA A 51 13.22 -8.86 -3.17
N SER A 52 12.16 -9.66 -3.09
CA SER A 52 11.38 -10.06 -4.27
C SER A 52 10.78 -8.86 -4.99
N THR A 53 10.91 -8.85 -6.31
CA THR A 53 10.34 -7.84 -7.22
C THR A 53 9.12 -8.36 -7.98
N ALA A 54 8.68 -9.60 -7.74
CA ALA A 54 7.52 -10.19 -8.40
C ALA A 54 6.22 -9.39 -8.17
N VAL A 55 6.14 -8.69 -7.05
CA VAL A 55 5.05 -7.79 -6.64
C VAL A 55 5.63 -6.44 -6.20
N ASP A 56 4.78 -5.44 -6.07
CA ASP A 56 5.11 -4.24 -5.29
C ASP A 56 4.79 -4.51 -3.81
N TRP A 57 5.48 -3.83 -2.90
CA TRP A 57 5.32 -4.07 -1.46
C TRP A 57 4.72 -2.86 -0.75
N LEU A 58 3.75 -3.10 0.13
CA LEU A 58 3.17 -2.14 1.05
C LEU A 58 3.66 -2.45 2.47
N PHE A 59 4.37 -1.53 3.11
CA PHE A 59 4.64 -1.61 4.53
C PHE A 59 3.39 -1.17 5.31
N ASP A 60 2.76 -2.10 6.02
CA ASP A 60 1.61 -1.83 6.88
C ASP A 60 1.71 -2.61 8.20
N ARG A 61 2.25 -1.94 9.23
CA ARG A 61 2.32 -2.48 10.59
C ARG A 61 1.01 -2.39 11.36
N SER A 62 0.06 -1.57 10.91
CA SER A 62 -1.04 -1.15 11.76
C SER A 62 -2.06 -2.27 12.01
N ALA A 63 -2.08 -3.33 11.19
CA ALA A 63 -3.11 -4.37 11.22
C ALA A 63 -4.55 -3.79 11.23
N GLY A 64 -4.75 -2.56 10.74
CA GLY A 64 -6.03 -1.84 10.78
C GLY A 64 -6.29 -1.01 12.04
N GLU A 65 -5.36 -0.91 13.00
CA GLU A 65 -5.56 -0.09 14.23
C GLU A 65 -5.41 1.42 14.00
N GLY A 66 -4.97 1.85 12.82
CA GLY A 66 -4.89 3.28 12.48
C GLY A 66 -3.82 4.08 13.25
N LYS A 67 -2.85 3.42 13.89
CA LYS A 67 -1.72 4.08 14.57
C LYS A 67 -0.53 4.19 13.64
N ALA A 68 0.11 5.37 13.62
CA ALA A 68 1.34 5.57 12.88
C ALA A 68 2.49 4.81 13.57
N PRO A 69 3.27 4.00 12.82
CA PRO A 69 4.46 3.36 13.37
C PRO A 69 5.52 4.41 13.74
N GLU A 70 6.29 4.13 14.79
CA GLU A 70 7.39 5.01 15.21
C GLU A 70 8.53 5.04 14.19
N GLU A 71 8.75 3.89 13.54
CA GLU A 71 9.81 3.61 12.58
C GLU A 71 9.22 3.21 11.22
N TRP A 72 9.90 3.62 10.15
CA TRP A 72 9.55 3.34 8.76
C TRP A 72 10.71 2.64 8.07
N PRO A 73 10.49 1.59 7.26
CA PRO A 73 11.56 0.94 6.52
C PRO A 73 12.17 1.90 5.50
N GLN A 74 13.48 1.84 5.34
CA GLN A 74 14.13 2.60 4.28
C GLN A 74 13.66 2.13 2.90
N HIS A 75 13.56 3.06 1.95
CA HIS A 75 13.28 2.70 0.56
C HIS A 75 14.37 1.75 0.05
N PRO A 76 14.03 0.65 -0.65
CA PRO A 76 15.01 -0.39 -1.01
C PRO A 76 15.95 -0.01 -2.18
N GLY A 77 16.06 1.30 -2.49
CA GLY A 77 16.81 1.83 -3.64
C GLY A 77 16.23 1.51 -5.03
N GLY A 78 16.83 2.14 -6.05
CA GLY A 78 16.48 1.95 -7.46
C GLY A 78 15.05 2.40 -7.83
N ASP A 79 14.51 1.81 -8.88
CA ASP A 79 13.18 2.13 -9.44
C ASP A 79 12.05 1.30 -8.82
N ARG A 80 12.32 0.61 -7.71
CA ARG A 80 11.33 -0.25 -7.03
C ARG A 80 10.23 0.61 -6.44
N LEU A 81 8.99 0.39 -6.87
CA LEU A 81 7.83 1.06 -6.30
C LEU A 81 7.42 0.38 -4.98
N VAL A 82 7.43 1.14 -3.88
CA VAL A 82 6.99 0.66 -2.56
C VAL A 82 5.99 1.58 -1.89
N GLY A 83 5.15 1.02 -1.03
CA GLY A 83 4.08 1.71 -0.33
C GLY A 83 4.33 1.79 1.15
N TYR A 84 3.79 2.84 1.77
CA TYR A 84 3.81 3.06 3.21
C TYR A 84 2.39 3.33 3.72
N ALA A 85 1.94 2.54 4.69
CA ALA A 85 0.64 2.70 5.34
C ALA A 85 0.76 2.71 6.87
N GLY A 86 -0.35 3.04 7.52
CA GLY A 86 -0.49 2.99 8.97
C GLY A 86 -0.69 4.38 9.57
N GLY A 87 -1.94 4.72 9.90
CA GLY A 87 -2.30 5.92 10.65
C GLY A 87 -1.86 7.25 10.03
N ILE A 88 -1.62 7.29 8.71
CA ILE A 88 -1.23 8.51 8.00
C ILE A 88 -2.49 9.36 7.77
N GLY A 89 -2.38 10.67 7.99
CA GLY A 89 -3.46 11.63 7.80
C GLY A 89 -2.99 13.09 7.85
N PRO A 90 -3.90 14.06 7.83
CA PRO A 90 -3.55 15.48 7.68
C PRO A 90 -2.70 16.01 8.85
N GLY A 91 -2.84 15.44 10.04
CA GLY A 91 -2.10 15.86 11.24
C GLY A 91 -0.63 15.41 11.27
N ASN A 92 -0.24 14.38 10.51
CA ASN A 92 1.10 13.79 10.61
C ASN A 92 1.80 13.52 9.27
N VAL A 93 1.12 13.66 8.13
CA VAL A 93 1.68 13.28 6.81
C VAL A 93 3.03 13.94 6.53
N GLY A 94 3.20 15.23 6.86
CA GLY A 94 4.48 15.93 6.67
C GLY A 94 5.64 15.33 7.49
N ASP A 95 5.37 14.90 8.72
CA ASP A 95 6.36 14.25 9.58
C ASP A 95 6.69 12.84 9.08
N VAL A 96 5.65 12.09 8.68
CA VAL A 96 5.79 10.75 8.12
C VAL A 96 6.65 10.79 6.86
N LEU A 97 6.36 11.69 5.91
CA LEU A 97 7.14 11.81 4.68
C LEU A 97 8.61 12.19 4.95
N ARG A 98 8.85 13.07 5.94
CA ARG A 98 10.22 13.39 6.38
C ARG A 98 10.96 12.20 6.98
N LYS A 99 10.26 11.33 7.74
CA LYS A 99 10.83 10.10 8.32
C LYS A 99 11.08 9.02 7.28
N ILE A 100 10.14 8.82 6.35
CA ILE A 100 10.27 7.88 5.24
C ILE A 100 11.49 8.24 4.40
N ALA A 101 11.71 9.54 4.13
CA ALA A 101 12.86 10.08 3.41
C ALA A 101 13.22 9.26 2.15
N ALA A 102 12.19 8.80 1.42
CA ALA A 102 12.35 7.84 0.35
C ALA A 102 13.23 8.42 -0.78
N THR A 103 14.18 7.60 -1.22
CA THR A 103 15.15 7.96 -2.28
C THR A 103 14.69 7.52 -3.67
N GLY A 104 13.54 6.86 -3.78
CA GLY A 104 12.99 6.32 -5.03
C GLY A 104 11.46 6.39 -5.08
N PRO A 105 10.82 5.75 -6.07
CA PRO A 105 9.37 5.83 -6.28
C PRO A 105 8.59 5.20 -5.12
N TYR A 106 7.65 5.95 -4.54
CA TYR A 106 6.81 5.43 -3.47
C TYR A 106 5.37 5.96 -3.53
N TRP A 107 4.48 5.32 -2.77
CA TRP A 107 3.15 5.84 -2.45
C TRP A 107 2.87 5.78 -0.95
N ILE A 108 1.91 6.58 -0.50
CA ILE A 108 1.33 6.48 0.84
C ILE A 108 -0.10 5.97 0.73
N ASP A 109 -0.52 5.14 1.69
CA ASP A 109 -1.88 4.63 1.80
C ASP A 109 -2.50 5.07 3.13
N MET A 110 -3.76 5.49 3.08
CA MET A 110 -4.48 6.10 4.20
C MET A 110 -5.87 5.50 4.30
N GLU A 111 -6.24 5.10 5.52
CA GLU A 111 -7.58 4.63 5.83
C GLU A 111 -8.24 5.53 6.89
N SER A 112 -8.00 5.25 8.18
CA SER A 112 -8.65 5.96 9.28
C SER A 112 -8.31 7.45 9.35
N GLY A 113 -7.09 7.84 8.94
CA GLY A 113 -6.63 9.23 9.01
C GLY A 113 -7.39 10.20 8.08
N VAL A 114 -8.10 9.68 7.08
CA VAL A 114 -8.91 10.47 6.12
C VAL A 114 -10.39 10.14 6.19
N ARG A 115 -10.85 9.50 7.28
CA ARG A 115 -12.26 9.20 7.52
C ARG A 115 -12.85 10.01 8.68
N THR A 116 -14.15 10.29 8.60
CA THR A 116 -14.99 10.82 9.69
C THR A 116 -16.24 9.97 9.74
N ASP A 117 -16.50 9.35 10.90
CA ASP A 117 -17.59 8.37 11.08
C ASP A 117 -17.57 7.25 10.02
N ASP A 118 -16.38 6.72 9.73
CA ASP A 118 -16.08 5.73 8.68
C ASP A 118 -16.35 6.14 7.23
N TRP A 119 -16.76 7.38 6.98
CA TRP A 119 -16.88 7.95 5.64
C TRP A 119 -15.62 8.67 5.22
N LEU A 120 -15.25 8.56 3.95
CA LEU A 120 -14.16 9.35 3.37
C LEU A 120 -14.47 10.85 3.52
N ASP A 121 -13.59 11.56 4.20
CA ASP A 121 -13.71 12.98 4.50
C ASP A 121 -12.85 13.79 3.51
N LEU A 122 -13.51 14.52 2.61
CA LEU A 122 -12.83 15.26 1.55
C LEU A 122 -12.00 16.43 2.07
N ASP A 123 -12.37 17.04 3.20
CA ASP A 123 -11.58 18.12 3.80
C ASP A 123 -10.26 17.57 4.35
N LYS A 124 -10.29 16.38 4.95
CA LYS A 124 -9.07 15.68 5.38
C LYS A 124 -8.19 15.27 4.20
N VAL A 125 -8.78 14.76 3.12
CA VAL A 125 -8.05 14.42 1.89
C VAL A 125 -7.40 15.67 1.30
N GLU A 126 -8.15 16.77 1.18
CA GLU A 126 -7.63 18.03 0.68
C GLU A 126 -6.48 18.56 1.54
N ALA A 127 -6.62 18.50 2.88
CA ALA A 127 -5.58 18.91 3.80
C ALA A 127 -4.27 18.10 3.62
N VAL A 128 -4.38 16.79 3.37
CA VAL A 128 -3.22 15.96 3.01
C VAL A 128 -2.62 16.42 1.68
N CYS A 129 -3.42 16.58 0.64
CA CYS A 129 -2.94 17.03 -0.67
C CYS A 129 -2.20 18.37 -0.58
N ARG A 130 -2.72 19.34 0.18
CA ARG A 130 -2.08 20.65 0.42
C ARG A 130 -0.77 20.53 1.19
N ALA A 131 -0.66 19.57 2.11
CA ALA A 131 0.56 19.32 2.85
C ALA A 131 1.66 18.73 1.96
N VAL A 132 1.29 17.94 0.94
CA VAL A 132 2.23 17.19 0.08
C VAL A 132 2.57 17.92 -1.23
N TYR A 133 1.59 18.47 -1.94
CA TYR A 133 1.74 18.99 -3.32
C TYR A 133 1.70 20.51 -3.40
N ARG A 134 2.55 21.19 -2.62
CA ARG A 134 2.65 22.65 -2.65
C ARG A 134 2.97 23.21 -4.03
#